data_AF-A0A847JH83-F1
#
_entry.id   AF-A0A847JH83-F1
#
_cell.length_a   1.000
_cell.length_b   1.000
_cell.length_c   1.000
_cell.angle_alpha   90.00
_cell.angle_beta   90.00
_cell.angle_gamma   90.00
#
_symmetry.space_group_name_H-M   'P 1'
#
loop_
_entity.id
_entity.type
_entity.pdbx_description
1 polymer ?
#
loop_
_entity_poly.entity_id
_entity_poly.type
_entity_poly.pdbx_seq_one_letter_code
_entity_poly.pdbx_strand_id
1 'polypeptide(L)'
;MSEDRSKPRRGGIPRRLARTGPALFSYGFRPFFLGAAIAAVVDVALWVGALTLGWPVGGGYGFVAWHAHEMLFGFSSAVVAGFLSTAVPNWTGRLPVSGRPLMALSGLWAAGRMVMLAPDVLGLVPSLVIDGLFLPVLALVCGREIVAGRKWNNLPIVGLLILLALANLCFHLSATTGRFGGAPSRLAVSALVVMITIIGGRIVPSFTRNWLNQHGAERMPVPFGRFDGVAVVVAALALLAWSVAPGRPIATGFAAIAAIVHTVRLARWRGLATVPER
;
A
#
# COMPACT_ATOMS: atom_id res chain seq x y z
N MET A 1 -22.23 -49.70 -22.53
CA MET A 1 -20.96 -48.96 -22.69
C MET A 1 -21.31 -47.48 -22.76
N SER A 2 -21.41 -46.80 -21.61
CA SER A 2 -21.82 -45.39 -21.55
C SER A 2 -20.59 -44.48 -21.59
N GLU A 3 -20.46 -43.71 -22.66
CA GLU A 3 -19.44 -42.66 -22.78
C GLU A 3 -19.74 -41.52 -21.80
N ASP A 4 -18.89 -41.38 -20.79
CA ASP A 4 -18.77 -40.19 -19.96
C ASP A 4 -18.15 -39.06 -20.80
N ARG A 5 -19.00 -38.15 -21.29
CA ARG A 5 -18.55 -36.91 -21.94
C ARG A 5 -18.26 -35.86 -20.88
N SER A 6 -17.07 -35.94 -20.28
CA SER A 6 -16.53 -34.89 -19.43
C SER A 6 -16.44 -33.57 -20.22
N LYS A 7 -17.25 -32.57 -19.85
CA LYS A 7 -17.21 -31.23 -20.44
C LYS A 7 -15.80 -30.64 -20.32
N PRO A 8 -15.22 -30.04 -21.37
CA PRO A 8 -13.94 -29.37 -21.26
C PRO A 8 -14.05 -28.21 -20.27
N ARG A 9 -13.20 -28.21 -19.24
CA ARG A 9 -13.05 -27.09 -18.30
C ARG A 9 -12.79 -25.84 -19.12
N ARG A 10 -13.68 -24.84 -19.03
CA ARG A 10 -13.54 -23.53 -19.70
C ARG A 10 -12.12 -23.02 -19.47
N GLY A 11 -11.34 -22.96 -20.55
CA GLY A 11 -9.98 -22.46 -20.53
C GLY A 11 -9.92 -21.12 -19.82
N GLY A 12 -9.01 -20.99 -18.85
CA GLY A 12 -8.79 -19.73 -18.16
C GLY A 12 -8.52 -18.61 -19.16
N ILE A 13 -9.06 -17.42 -18.90
CA ILE A 13 -8.86 -16.24 -19.74
C ILE A 13 -7.33 -16.06 -19.91
N PRO A 14 -6.80 -16.09 -21.16
CA PRO A 14 -5.40 -15.84 -21.39
C PRO A 14 -5.08 -14.41 -20.95
N ARG A 15 -4.49 -14.26 -19.77
CA ARG A 15 -3.88 -13.00 -19.32
C ARG A 15 -2.71 -12.75 -20.26
N ARG A 16 -2.87 -11.96 -21.32
CA ARG A 16 -1.77 -11.66 -22.25
C ARG A 16 -0.66 -10.96 -21.46
N LEU A 17 0.41 -11.71 -21.16
CA LEU A 17 1.69 -11.18 -20.72
C LEU A 17 2.38 -10.52 -21.92
N ALA A 18 3.15 -9.46 -21.69
CA ALA A 18 4.28 -9.19 -22.56
C ALA A 18 5.20 -10.43 -22.53
N ARG A 19 5.13 -11.26 -23.57
CA ARG A 19 5.98 -12.45 -23.73
C ARG A 19 7.38 -12.12 -24.21
N THR A 20 7.61 -10.86 -24.56
CA THR A 20 8.86 -10.31 -25.08
C THR A 20 9.25 -9.07 -24.28
N GLY A 21 10.53 -8.97 -23.91
CA GLY A 21 11.08 -7.90 -23.07
C GLY A 21 11.68 -8.40 -21.75
N PRO A 22 12.33 -7.53 -20.95
CA PRO A 22 13.01 -7.95 -19.73
C PRO A 22 12.03 -8.55 -18.72
N ALA A 23 12.39 -9.70 -18.14
CA ALA A 23 11.55 -10.45 -17.20
C ALA A 23 11.10 -9.61 -15.98
N LEU A 24 11.89 -8.61 -15.59
CA LEU A 24 11.56 -7.69 -14.52
C LEU A 24 10.25 -6.94 -14.80
N PHE A 25 9.97 -6.56 -16.05
CA PHE A 25 8.80 -5.75 -16.42
C PHE A 25 7.61 -6.56 -16.95
N SER A 26 7.61 -7.88 -16.75
CA SER A 26 6.49 -8.73 -17.18
C SER A 26 5.29 -8.68 -16.24
N TYR A 27 5.51 -8.33 -14.96
CA TYR A 27 4.48 -8.19 -13.93
C TYR A 27 4.80 -7.02 -13.01
N GLY A 28 3.81 -6.19 -12.71
CA GLY A 28 4.03 -4.99 -11.91
C GLY A 28 4.52 -5.23 -10.49
N PHE A 29 4.21 -6.37 -9.86
CA PHE A 29 4.76 -6.67 -8.53
C PHE A 29 6.29 -6.84 -8.52
N ARG A 30 6.90 -7.27 -9.64
CA ARG A 30 8.33 -7.59 -9.72
C ARG A 30 9.23 -6.37 -9.49
N PRO A 31 9.13 -5.28 -10.28
CA PRO A 31 10.00 -4.13 -10.09
C PRO A 31 9.72 -3.44 -8.76
N PHE A 32 8.46 -3.41 -8.32
CA PHE A 32 8.10 -2.68 -7.10
C PHE A 32 8.45 -3.41 -5.82
N PHE A 33 8.25 -4.73 -5.70
CA PHE A 33 8.70 -5.45 -4.50
C PHE A 33 10.22 -5.59 -4.45
N LEU A 34 10.88 -5.79 -5.59
CA LEU A 34 12.34 -5.76 -5.65
C LEU A 34 12.87 -4.37 -5.27
N GLY A 35 12.31 -3.31 -5.86
CA GLY A 35 12.65 -1.93 -5.54
C GLY A 35 12.41 -1.59 -4.08
N ALA A 36 11.28 -2.02 -3.49
CA ALA A 36 11.00 -1.86 -2.07
C ALA A 36 12.05 -2.55 -1.19
N ALA A 37 12.43 -3.80 -1.51
CA ALA A 37 13.45 -4.52 -0.75
C ALA A 37 14.82 -3.82 -0.81
N ILE A 38 15.22 -3.36 -2.01
CA ILE A 38 16.47 -2.61 -2.19
C ILE A 38 16.42 -1.29 -1.42
N ALA A 39 15.35 -0.51 -1.59
CA ALA A 39 15.17 0.77 -0.90
C ALA A 39 15.21 0.59 0.62
N ALA A 40 14.52 -0.41 1.18
CA ALA A 40 14.56 -0.69 2.62
C ALA A 40 15.99 -0.90 3.14
N VAL A 41 16.80 -1.69 2.43
CA VAL A 41 18.19 -1.95 2.83
C VAL A 41 19.05 -0.69 2.68
N VAL A 42 18.97 -0.02 1.53
CA VAL A 42 19.78 1.16 1.21
C VAL A 42 19.43 2.33 2.12
N ASP A 43 18.15 2.66 2.26
CA ASP A 43 17.69 3.82 3.02
C ASP A 43 18.01 3.67 4.51
N VAL A 44 17.85 2.46 5.06
CA VAL A 44 18.21 2.17 6.46
C VAL A 44 19.73 2.23 6.63
N ALA A 45 20.52 1.66 5.72
CA ALA A 45 21.98 1.73 5.81
C ALA A 45 22.50 3.17 5.73
N LEU A 46 21.96 3.97 4.81
CA LEU A 46 22.28 5.40 4.68
C LEU A 46 21.90 6.20 5.92
N TRP A 47 20.72 5.94 6.49
CA TRP A 47 20.28 6.59 7.73
C TRP A 47 21.14 6.20 8.93
N VAL A 48 21.49 4.92 9.08
CA VAL A 48 22.39 4.45 10.14
C VAL A 48 23.77 5.08 9.99
N GLY A 49 24.31 5.16 8.76
CA GLY A 49 25.57 5.85 8.49
C GLY A 49 25.49 7.35 8.77
N ALA A 50 24.38 8.01 8.44
CA ALA A 50 24.16 9.41 8.80
C ALA A 50 24.14 9.62 10.33
N LEU A 51 23.49 8.72 11.07
CA LEU A 51 23.42 8.76 12.53
C LEU A 51 24.75 8.50 13.23
N THR A 52 25.52 7.53 12.75
CA THR A 52 26.69 6.99 13.48
C THR A 52 28.01 7.55 12.96
N LEU A 53 28.08 7.88 11.67
CA LEU A 53 29.29 8.33 10.98
C LEU A 53 29.18 9.76 10.44
N GLY A 54 28.01 10.41 10.59
CA GLY A 54 27.79 11.77 10.12
C GLY A 54 27.73 11.90 8.59
N TRP A 55 27.32 10.85 7.87
CA TRP A 55 27.15 10.93 6.41
C TRP A 55 26.17 12.04 5.99
N PRO A 56 26.50 12.83 4.95
CA PRO A 56 25.69 13.96 4.52
C PRO A 56 24.50 13.49 3.66
N VAL A 57 23.49 12.90 4.30
CA VAL A 57 22.29 12.38 3.64
C VAL A 57 21.09 13.30 3.90
N GLY A 58 20.26 13.50 2.88
CA GLY A 58 19.00 14.24 2.98
C GLY A 58 19.10 15.74 2.77
N GLY A 59 20.31 16.31 2.67
CA GLY A 59 20.50 17.72 2.34
C GLY A 59 19.69 18.66 3.24
N GLY A 60 18.97 19.60 2.63
CA GLY A 60 18.10 20.57 3.31
C GLY A 60 16.97 19.97 4.16
N TYR A 61 16.64 18.68 4.01
CA TYR A 61 15.70 17.99 4.90
C TYR A 61 16.34 17.62 6.24
N GLY A 62 17.65 17.40 6.25
CA GLY A 62 18.34 16.67 7.31
C GLY A 62 18.02 15.17 7.30
N PHE A 63 18.95 14.37 7.82
CA PHE A 63 18.90 12.91 7.73
C PHE A 63 17.65 12.28 8.40
N VAL A 64 17.11 12.90 9.46
CA VAL A 64 15.91 12.40 10.17
C VAL A 64 14.66 12.55 9.30
N ALA A 65 14.43 13.74 8.76
CA ALA A 65 13.24 13.99 7.94
C ALA A 65 13.35 13.24 6.60
N TRP A 66 14.56 13.15 6.03
CA TRP A 66 14.81 12.33 4.86
C TRP A 66 14.48 10.85 5.11
N HIS A 67 14.95 10.26 6.21
CA HIS A 67 14.62 8.87 6.52
C HIS A 67 13.11 8.65 6.70
N ALA A 68 12.44 9.54 7.44
CA ALA A 68 11.00 9.47 7.60
C ALA A 68 10.27 9.56 6.26
N HIS A 69 10.73 10.43 5.36
CA HIS A 69 10.20 10.56 4.01
C HIS A 69 10.36 9.26 3.21
N GLU A 70 11.58 8.73 3.12
CA GLU A 70 11.85 7.52 2.34
C GLU A 70 11.09 6.32 2.88
N MET A 71 10.91 6.17 4.19
CA MET A 71 10.09 5.08 4.75
C MET A 71 8.60 5.20 4.40
N LEU A 72 8.04 6.42 4.45
CA LEU A 72 6.60 6.67 4.28
C LEU A 72 6.18 6.78 2.82
N PHE A 73 6.97 7.44 1.99
CA PHE A 73 6.63 7.80 0.61
C PHE A 73 7.53 7.12 -0.42
N GLY A 74 8.71 6.64 -0.02
CA GLY A 74 9.60 5.86 -0.88
C GLY A 74 9.32 4.37 -0.85
N PHE A 75 9.75 3.72 0.22
CA PHE A 75 9.58 2.30 0.50
C PHE A 75 8.10 1.89 0.48
N SER A 76 7.27 2.53 1.31
CA SER A 76 5.87 2.10 1.46
C SER A 76 5.07 2.27 0.16
N SER A 77 5.35 3.30 -0.64
CA SER A 77 4.67 3.50 -1.92
C SER A 77 5.04 2.43 -2.95
N ALA A 78 6.29 1.93 -2.93
CA ALA A 78 6.71 0.79 -3.74
C ALA A 78 5.96 -0.49 -3.33
N VAL A 79 5.87 -0.78 -2.04
CA VAL A 79 5.11 -1.94 -1.53
C VAL A 79 3.64 -1.86 -1.98
N VAL A 80 3.04 -0.68 -1.85
CA VAL A 80 1.66 -0.43 -2.29
C VAL A 80 1.50 -0.63 -3.79
N ALA A 81 2.40 -0.07 -4.61
CA ALA A 81 2.37 -0.25 -6.06
C ALA A 81 2.54 -1.71 -6.48
N GLY A 82 3.43 -2.45 -5.82
CA GLY A 82 3.64 -3.88 -6.07
C GLY A 82 2.40 -4.71 -5.75
N PHE A 83 1.76 -4.43 -4.61
CA PHE A 83 0.49 -5.06 -4.23
C PHE A 83 -0.63 -4.72 -5.24
N LEU A 84 -0.85 -3.45 -5.54
CA LEU A 84 -1.94 -2.99 -6.41
C LEU A 84 -1.79 -3.45 -7.86
N SER A 85 -0.56 -3.57 -8.34
CA SER A 85 -0.25 -4.12 -9.67
C SER A 85 -0.75 -5.56 -9.84
N THR A 86 -0.93 -6.29 -8.75
CA THR A 86 -1.50 -7.64 -8.76
C THR A 86 -2.98 -7.62 -8.39
N ALA A 87 -3.35 -6.83 -7.39
CA ALA A 87 -4.70 -6.80 -6.85
C ALA A 87 -5.72 -6.19 -7.82
N VAL A 88 -5.39 -5.06 -8.46
CA VAL A 88 -6.31 -4.35 -9.37
C VAL A 88 -6.71 -5.19 -10.58
N PRO A 89 -5.78 -5.86 -11.30
CA PRO A 89 -6.14 -6.79 -12.37
C PRO A 89 -7.02 -7.95 -11.89
N ASN A 90 -6.73 -8.50 -10.71
CA ASN A 90 -7.54 -9.59 -10.13
C ASN A 90 -8.96 -9.13 -9.79
N TRP A 91 -9.14 -7.90 -9.30
CA TRP A 91 -10.48 -7.38 -9.00
C TRP A 91 -11.29 -7.05 -10.24
N THR A 92 -10.63 -6.45 -11.25
CA THR A 92 -11.29 -5.91 -12.44
C THR A 92 -11.41 -6.92 -13.58
N GLY A 93 -10.64 -8.01 -13.54
CA GLY A 93 -10.53 -8.99 -14.64
C GLY A 93 -9.78 -8.46 -15.87
N ARG A 94 -9.21 -7.25 -15.78
CA ARG A 94 -8.49 -6.58 -16.87
C ARG A 94 -7.02 -7.03 -16.90
N LEU A 95 -6.34 -6.76 -18.00
CA LEU A 95 -4.93 -7.12 -18.16
C LEU A 95 -4.05 -6.32 -17.20
N PRO A 96 -3.02 -6.94 -16.60
CA PRO A 96 -2.08 -6.24 -15.74
C PRO A 96 -1.22 -5.25 -16.53
N VAL A 97 -0.86 -4.14 -15.89
CA VAL A 97 0.13 -3.20 -16.42
C VAL A 97 1.47 -3.92 -16.54
N SER A 98 2.02 -3.95 -17.76
CA SER A 98 3.26 -4.67 -18.09
C SER A 98 4.00 -3.98 -19.23
N GLY A 99 5.29 -4.30 -19.42
CA GLY A 99 6.12 -3.75 -20.49
C GLY A 99 6.42 -2.26 -20.30
N ARG A 100 6.37 -1.48 -21.39
CA ARG A 100 6.77 -0.06 -21.41
C ARG A 100 6.04 0.82 -20.38
N PRO A 101 4.70 0.75 -20.21
CA PRO A 101 4.01 1.52 -19.17
C PRO A 101 4.50 1.19 -17.75
N LEU A 102 4.82 -0.08 -17.49
CA LEU A 102 5.38 -0.48 -16.20
C LEU A 102 6.79 0.05 -16.01
N MET A 103 7.64 -0.02 -17.05
CA MET A 103 8.98 0.56 -17.03
C MET A 103 8.93 2.05 -16.69
N ALA A 104 8.06 2.82 -17.36
CA ALA A 104 7.88 4.24 -17.10
C ALA A 104 7.42 4.50 -15.66
N LEU A 105 6.45 3.74 -15.16
CA LEU A 105 5.95 3.88 -13.79
C LEU A 105 7.03 3.56 -12.74
N SER A 106 7.79 2.47 -12.94
CA SER A 106 8.90 2.10 -12.05
C SER A 106 10.07 3.08 -12.15
N GLY A 107 10.34 3.62 -13.34
CA GLY A 107 11.36 4.64 -13.55
C GLY A 107 11.01 5.96 -12.88
N LEU A 108 9.74 6.36 -12.91
CA LEU A 108 9.25 7.52 -12.18
C LEU A 108 9.46 7.37 -10.67
N TRP A 109 9.12 6.21 -10.11
CA TRP A 109 9.38 5.91 -8.70
C TRP A 109 10.89 5.96 -8.37
N ALA A 110 11.72 5.31 -9.18
CA ALA A 110 13.16 5.28 -8.98
C ALA A 110 13.78 6.66 -9.10
N ALA A 111 13.33 7.49 -10.03
CA ALA A 111 13.78 8.88 -10.19
C ALA A 111 13.52 9.70 -8.91
N GLY A 112 12.34 9.53 -8.27
CA GLY A 112 12.04 10.14 -6.98
C GLY A 112 13.06 9.78 -5.90
N ARG A 113 13.40 8.49 -5.78
CA ARG A 113 14.43 8.03 -4.83
C ARG A 113 15.79 8.64 -5.12
N MET A 114 16.21 8.66 -6.40
CA MET A 114 17.50 9.21 -6.79
C MET A 114 17.63 10.70 -6.50
N VAL A 115 16.60 11.51 -6.75
CA VAL A 115 16.63 12.94 -6.43
C VAL A 115 16.61 13.17 -4.92
N MET A 116 15.91 12.33 -4.15
CA MET A 116 15.84 12.45 -2.71
C MET A 116 17.13 12.07 -1.99
N LEU A 117 18.09 11.37 -2.60
CA LEU A 117 19.41 11.14 -2.00
C LEU A 117 20.17 12.44 -1.73
N ALA A 118 20.03 13.42 -2.63
CA ALA A 118 20.67 14.72 -2.54
C ALA A 118 19.76 15.80 -3.16
N PRO A 119 18.64 16.15 -2.49
CA PRO A 119 17.58 16.97 -3.07
C PRO A 119 18.02 18.38 -3.47
N ASP A 120 19.09 18.88 -2.86
CA ASP A 120 19.64 20.21 -3.14
C ASP A 120 20.46 20.28 -4.44
N VAL A 121 20.98 19.16 -4.95
CA VAL A 121 21.86 19.13 -6.14
C VAL A 121 21.11 19.55 -7.39
N LEU A 122 19.88 19.06 -7.57
CA LEU A 122 19.01 19.44 -8.69
C LEU A 122 18.22 20.74 -8.38
N GLY A 123 18.27 21.19 -7.13
CA GLY A 123 17.36 22.18 -6.58
C GLY A 123 16.10 21.55 -6.00
N LEU A 124 15.62 22.17 -4.92
CA LEU A 124 14.51 21.67 -4.12
C LEU A 124 13.22 21.50 -4.95
N VAL A 125 12.78 22.53 -5.66
CA VAL A 125 11.51 22.49 -6.41
C VAL A 125 11.46 21.36 -7.45
N PRO A 126 12.47 21.19 -8.35
CA PRO A 126 12.52 20.04 -9.24
C PRO A 126 12.49 18.68 -8.53
N SER A 127 13.26 18.51 -7.44
CA SER A 127 13.30 17.28 -6.66
C SER A 127 11.92 16.92 -6.09
N LEU A 128 11.23 17.91 -5.53
CA LEU A 128 9.87 17.76 -4.99
C LEU A 128 8.85 17.36 -6.05
N VAL A 129 8.94 17.94 -7.25
CA VAL A 129 8.05 17.59 -8.37
C VAL A 129 8.31 16.15 -8.82
N ILE A 130 9.58 15.77 -9.02
CA ILE A 130 9.94 14.43 -9.49
C ILE A 130 9.50 13.37 -8.48
N ASP A 131 9.78 13.57 -7.19
CA ASP A 131 9.35 12.67 -6.12
C ASP A 131 7.81 12.58 -6.01
N GLY A 132 7.15 13.74 -5.97
CA GLY A 132 5.71 13.85 -5.74
C GLY A 132 4.83 13.29 -6.85
N LEU A 133 5.35 13.11 -8.07
CA LEU A 133 4.57 12.66 -9.23
C LEU A 133 4.14 11.19 -9.17
N PHE A 134 4.90 10.33 -8.48
CA PHE A 134 4.66 8.89 -8.53
C PHE A 134 3.27 8.50 -7.99
N LEU A 135 2.90 8.98 -6.80
CA LEU A 135 1.64 8.60 -6.13
C LEU A 135 0.39 9.05 -6.91
N PRO A 136 0.28 10.30 -7.42
CA PRO A 136 -0.80 10.71 -8.31
C PRO A 136 -0.91 9.86 -9.58
N VAL A 137 0.22 9.54 -10.22
CA VAL A 137 0.23 8.71 -11.44
C VAL A 137 -0.24 7.29 -11.11
N LEU A 138 0.23 6.70 -10.00
CA LEU A 138 -0.25 5.40 -9.54
C LEU A 138 -1.76 5.41 -9.24
N ALA A 139 -2.25 6.47 -8.59
CA ALA A 139 -3.67 6.66 -8.31
C ALA A 139 -4.50 6.73 -9.59
N LEU A 140 -4.02 7.46 -10.61
CA LEU A 140 -4.67 7.57 -11.92
C LEU A 140 -4.73 6.21 -12.63
N VAL A 141 -3.61 5.48 -12.67
CA VAL A 141 -3.55 4.14 -13.28
C VAL A 141 -4.51 3.19 -12.58
N CYS A 142 -4.48 3.11 -11.25
CA CYS A 142 -5.37 2.24 -10.48
C CYS A 142 -6.83 2.66 -10.62
N GLY A 143 -7.10 3.96 -10.53
CA GLY A 143 -8.44 4.55 -10.63
C GLY A 143 -9.08 4.26 -11.99
N ARG A 144 -8.35 4.47 -13.08
CA ARG A 144 -8.82 4.17 -14.43
C ARG A 144 -9.26 2.72 -14.57
N GLU A 145 -8.44 1.76 -14.12
CA GLU A 145 -8.76 0.33 -14.25
C GLU A 145 -9.94 -0.06 -13.33
N ILE A 146 -10.03 0.49 -12.11
CA ILE A 146 -11.14 0.22 -11.18
C ILE A 146 -12.46 0.74 -11.71
N VAL A 147 -12.48 1.97 -12.24
CA VAL A 147 -13.67 2.59 -12.85
C VAL A 147 -14.07 1.84 -14.12
N ALA A 148 -13.11 1.54 -15.00
CA ALA A 148 -13.37 0.78 -16.23
C ALA A 148 -13.86 -0.65 -15.94
N GLY A 149 -13.42 -1.27 -14.84
CA GLY A 149 -13.91 -2.55 -14.34
C GLY A 149 -15.20 -2.49 -13.53
N ARG A 150 -15.76 -1.29 -13.29
CA ARG A 150 -16.94 -1.03 -12.44
C ARG A 150 -16.82 -1.64 -11.04
N LYS A 151 -15.60 -1.67 -10.48
CA LYS A 151 -15.32 -2.25 -9.14
C LYS A 151 -15.34 -1.17 -8.05
N TRP A 152 -16.50 -0.54 -7.88
CA TRP A 152 -16.71 0.60 -6.97
C TRP A 152 -16.27 0.34 -5.52
N ASN A 153 -16.43 -0.89 -5.04
CA ASN A 153 -15.99 -1.31 -3.70
C ASN A 153 -14.47 -1.21 -3.48
N ASN A 154 -13.69 -0.96 -4.53
CA ASN A 154 -12.24 -0.80 -4.48
C ASN A 154 -11.78 0.66 -4.67
N LEU A 155 -12.70 1.59 -5.00
CA LEU A 155 -12.37 3.02 -5.08
C LEU A 155 -11.81 3.63 -3.78
N PRO A 156 -12.18 3.16 -2.56
CA PRO A 156 -11.57 3.68 -1.34
C PRO A 156 -10.04 3.60 -1.35
N ILE A 157 -9.46 2.59 -2.03
CA ILE A 157 -8.00 2.44 -2.16
C ILE A 157 -7.40 3.57 -2.99
N VAL A 158 -8.09 4.01 -4.05
CA VAL A 158 -7.66 5.16 -4.86
C VAL A 158 -7.74 6.45 -4.03
N GLY A 159 -8.79 6.60 -3.22
CA GLY A 159 -8.89 7.71 -2.27
C GLY A 159 -7.72 7.75 -1.28
N LEU A 160 -7.27 6.60 -0.79
CA LEU A 160 -6.11 6.49 0.10
C LEU A 160 -4.78 6.79 -0.62
N LEU A 161 -4.65 6.43 -1.91
CA LEU A 161 -3.48 6.84 -2.72
C LEU A 161 -3.43 8.36 -2.92
N ILE A 162 -4.58 8.99 -3.17
CA ILE A 162 -4.69 10.46 -3.27
C ILE A 162 -4.33 11.08 -1.92
N LEU A 163 -4.83 10.51 -0.82
CA LEU A 163 -4.48 10.97 0.53
C LEU A 163 -2.98 10.86 0.81
N LEU A 164 -2.33 9.77 0.38
CA LEU A 164 -0.88 9.60 0.46
C LEU A 164 -0.13 10.63 -0.40
N ALA A 165 -0.61 10.92 -1.61
CA ALA A 165 -0.01 11.95 -2.46
C ALA A 165 -0.10 13.35 -1.83
N LEU A 166 -1.26 13.69 -1.26
CA LEU A 166 -1.45 14.94 -0.53
C LEU A 166 -0.59 15.00 0.73
N ALA A 167 -0.51 13.90 1.48
CA ALA A 167 0.39 13.79 2.63
C ALA A 167 1.85 13.98 2.23
N ASN A 168 2.28 13.45 1.08
CA ASN A 168 3.64 13.64 0.56
C ASN A 168 3.91 15.12 0.23
N LEU A 169 2.98 15.76 -0.49
CA LEU A 169 3.07 17.19 -0.80
C LEU A 169 3.16 18.03 0.48
N CYS A 170 2.28 17.78 1.46
CA CYS A 170 2.33 18.48 2.75
C CYS A 170 3.62 18.18 3.52
N PHE A 171 4.18 16.98 3.40
CA PHE A 171 5.46 16.63 4.02
C PHE A 171 6.59 17.45 3.41
N HIS A 172 6.69 17.50 2.08
CA HIS A 172 7.67 18.33 1.40
C HIS A 172 7.57 19.81 1.84
N LEU A 173 6.37 20.40 1.83
CA LEU A 173 6.15 21.78 2.26
C LEU A 173 6.51 22.03 3.74
N SER A 174 6.35 21.02 4.60
CA SER A 174 6.68 21.12 6.02
C SER A 174 8.19 20.96 6.27
N ALA A 175 8.85 20.10 5.50
CA ALA A 175 10.29 19.88 5.58
C ALA A 175 11.08 21.13 5.16
N THR A 176 10.63 21.84 4.12
CA THR A 176 11.28 23.08 3.65
C THR A 176 11.16 24.25 4.63
N THR A 177 10.23 24.17 5.58
CA THR A 177 10.02 25.18 6.64
C THR A 177 10.59 24.75 8.00
N GLY A 178 11.33 23.64 8.05
CA GLY A 178 11.93 23.10 9.28
C GLY A 178 10.92 22.48 10.26
N ARG A 179 9.66 22.28 9.85
CA ARG A 179 8.58 21.72 10.69
C ARG A 179 8.42 20.23 10.42
N PHE A 180 9.37 19.42 10.86
CA PHE A 180 9.33 17.95 10.67
C PHE A 180 8.43 17.23 11.70
N GLY A 181 7.99 16.00 11.39
CA GLY A 181 7.34 15.10 12.37
C GLY A 181 5.87 15.43 12.69
N GLY A 182 5.25 16.31 11.90
CA GLY A 182 3.91 16.84 12.15
C GLY A 182 2.75 15.97 11.64
N ALA A 183 1.65 16.64 11.33
CA ALA A 183 0.45 16.01 10.78
C ALA A 183 0.66 15.23 9.47
N PRO A 184 1.54 15.63 8.52
CA PRO A 184 1.71 14.90 7.25
C PRO A 184 2.20 13.45 7.43
N SER A 185 3.18 13.24 8.32
CA SER A 185 3.70 11.89 8.60
C SER A 185 2.63 11.00 9.24
N ARG A 186 1.88 11.53 10.22
CA ARG A 186 0.76 10.80 10.83
C ARG A 186 -0.34 10.49 9.84
N LEU A 187 -0.62 11.41 8.91
CA LEU A 187 -1.61 11.20 7.85
C LEU A 187 -1.18 10.10 6.88
N ALA A 188 0.10 10.05 6.52
CA ALA A 188 0.64 8.98 5.68
C ALA A 188 0.55 7.61 6.37
N VAL A 189 0.99 7.51 7.64
CA VAL A 189 0.84 6.30 8.45
C VAL A 189 -0.63 5.90 8.54
N SER A 190 -1.52 6.86 8.82
CA SER A 190 -2.96 6.62 8.89
C SER A 190 -3.53 6.06 7.59
N ALA A 191 -3.17 6.63 6.44
CA ALA A 191 -3.62 6.16 5.14
C ALA A 191 -3.15 4.71 4.87
N LEU A 192 -1.89 4.40 5.20
CA LEU A 192 -1.32 3.05 5.08
C LEU A 192 -2.05 2.06 6.01
N VAL A 193 -2.28 2.42 7.27
CA VAL A 193 -2.98 1.56 8.25
C VAL A 193 -4.43 1.31 7.83
N VAL A 194 -5.15 2.34 7.35
CA VAL A 194 -6.51 2.16 6.82
C VAL A 194 -6.50 1.23 5.60
N MET A 195 -5.53 1.40 4.69
CA MET A 195 -5.38 0.53 3.52
C MET A 195 -5.14 -0.93 3.93
N ILE A 196 -4.24 -1.18 4.88
CA ILE A 196 -4.00 -2.50 5.48
C ILE A 196 -5.29 -3.04 6.11
N THR A 197 -6.05 -2.20 6.81
CA THR A 197 -7.28 -2.58 7.49
C THR A 197 -8.39 -3.02 6.50
N ILE A 198 -8.49 -2.34 5.35
CA ILE A 198 -9.42 -2.68 4.27
C ILE A 198 -9.00 -3.98 3.59
N ILE A 199 -7.74 -4.04 3.15
CA ILE A 199 -7.21 -5.16 2.37
C ILE A 199 -7.12 -6.42 3.23
N GLY A 200 -6.51 -6.31 4.40
CA GLY A 200 -6.33 -7.41 5.35
C GLY A 200 -7.66 -8.05 5.76
N GLY A 201 -8.70 -7.24 6.01
CA GLY A 201 -10.00 -7.80 6.37
C GLY A 201 -10.77 -8.47 5.23
N ARG A 202 -10.32 -8.35 3.97
CA ARG A 202 -10.85 -9.13 2.84
C ARG A 202 -10.01 -10.38 2.59
N ILE A 203 -8.69 -10.24 2.75
CA ILE A 203 -7.72 -11.29 2.40
C ILE A 203 -7.62 -12.34 3.52
N VAL A 204 -7.44 -11.92 4.78
CA VAL A 204 -7.24 -12.83 5.90
C VAL A 204 -8.43 -13.78 6.09
N PRO A 205 -9.70 -13.31 6.15
CA PRO A 205 -10.83 -14.23 6.30
C PRO A 205 -11.00 -15.18 5.12
N SER A 206 -10.66 -14.75 3.90
CA SER A 206 -10.71 -15.59 2.71
C SER A 206 -9.71 -16.73 2.79
N PHE A 207 -8.48 -16.47 3.22
CA PHE A 207 -7.48 -17.51 3.43
C PHE A 207 -7.84 -18.44 4.59
N THR A 208 -8.29 -17.90 5.72
CA THR A 208 -8.78 -18.71 6.84
C THR A 208 -9.93 -19.62 6.42
N ARG A 209 -10.87 -19.11 5.61
CA ARG A 209 -11.98 -19.91 5.08
C ARG A 209 -11.48 -21.03 4.18
N ASN A 210 -10.56 -20.73 3.26
CA ASN A 210 -10.02 -21.73 2.34
C ASN A 210 -9.34 -22.88 3.10
N TRP A 211 -8.53 -22.55 4.10
CA TRP A 211 -7.87 -23.55 4.95
C TRP A 211 -8.89 -24.39 5.75
N LEU A 212 -9.82 -23.74 6.45
CA LEU A 212 -10.84 -24.43 7.25
C LEU A 212 -11.74 -25.34 6.43
N ASN A 213 -12.09 -24.90 5.22
CA ASN A 213 -12.90 -25.69 4.29
C ASN A 213 -12.16 -26.93 3.78
N GLN A 214 -10.83 -26.84 3.59
CA GLN A 214 -10.01 -28.00 3.23
C GLN A 214 -9.90 -29.03 4.37
N HIS A 215 -10.07 -28.59 5.63
CA HIS A 215 -10.01 -29.43 6.82
C HIS A 215 -11.39 -29.81 7.37
N GLY A 216 -12.46 -29.59 6.60
CA GLY A 216 -13.81 -30.02 6.98
C GLY A 216 -14.39 -29.32 8.23
N ALA A 217 -13.87 -28.17 8.63
CA ALA A 217 -14.35 -27.47 9.81
C ALA A 217 -15.81 -27.01 9.63
N GLU A 218 -16.68 -27.24 10.62
CA GLU A 218 -18.11 -26.89 10.52
C GLU A 218 -18.35 -25.37 10.54
N ARG A 219 -17.56 -24.66 11.35
CA ARG A 219 -17.67 -23.22 11.50
C ARG A 219 -16.72 -22.55 10.51
N MET A 220 -17.17 -21.48 9.86
CA MET A 220 -16.38 -20.68 8.91
C MET A 220 -16.22 -19.25 9.41
N PRO A 221 -15.15 -18.53 9.01
CA PRO A 221 -15.02 -17.11 9.31
C PRO A 221 -16.12 -16.32 8.58
N VAL A 222 -16.56 -15.23 9.21
CA VAL A 222 -17.64 -14.40 8.66
C VAL A 222 -17.07 -13.59 7.48
N PRO A 223 -17.68 -13.64 6.27
CA PRO A 223 -17.26 -12.81 5.16
C PRO A 223 -17.30 -11.32 5.48
N PHE A 224 -16.50 -10.54 4.76
CA PHE A 224 -16.51 -9.08 4.87
C PHE A 224 -17.92 -8.54 4.66
N GLY A 225 -18.46 -7.83 5.66
CA GLY A 225 -19.84 -7.34 5.64
C GLY A 225 -19.98 -5.92 6.21
N ARG A 226 -21.22 -5.56 6.59
CA ARG A 226 -21.54 -4.23 7.15
C ARG A 226 -20.70 -3.88 8.37
N PHE A 227 -20.53 -4.83 9.30
CA PHE A 227 -19.68 -4.63 10.48
C PHE A 227 -18.24 -4.30 10.11
N ASP A 228 -17.67 -4.97 9.10
CA ASP A 228 -16.31 -4.69 8.64
C ASP A 228 -16.20 -3.30 8.01
N GLY A 229 -17.25 -2.85 7.31
CA GLY A 229 -17.37 -1.46 6.84
C GLY A 229 -17.35 -0.47 7.99
N VAL A 230 -18.17 -0.69 9.03
CA VAL A 230 -18.19 0.14 10.25
C VAL A 230 -16.82 0.16 10.93
N ALA A 231 -16.17 -1.00 11.08
CA ALA A 231 -14.84 -1.09 11.66
C ALA A 231 -13.81 -0.25 10.89
N VAL A 232 -13.80 -0.34 9.56
CA VAL A 232 -12.94 0.48 8.70
C VAL A 232 -13.21 1.98 8.89
N VAL A 233 -14.49 2.39 8.94
CA VAL A 233 -14.86 3.80 9.15
C VAL A 233 -14.41 4.28 10.52
N VAL A 234 -14.64 3.50 11.57
CA VAL A 234 -14.20 3.81 12.94
C VAL A 234 -12.67 3.95 13.00
N ALA A 235 -11.90 3.05 12.38
CA ALA A 235 -10.45 3.19 12.29
C ALA A 235 -10.03 4.44 11.52
N ALA A 236 -10.67 4.74 10.39
CA ALA A 236 -10.36 5.93 9.61
C ALA A 236 -10.60 7.22 10.39
N LEU A 237 -11.71 7.31 11.14
CA LEU A 237 -12.02 8.45 12.01
C LEU A 237 -11.01 8.58 13.17
N ALA A 238 -10.67 7.46 13.82
CA ALA A 238 -9.67 7.44 14.89
C ALA A 238 -8.30 7.91 14.40
N LEU A 239 -7.86 7.41 13.25
CA LEU A 239 -6.56 7.74 12.65
C LEU A 239 -6.53 9.18 12.10
N LEU A 240 -7.65 9.69 11.57
CA LEU A 240 -7.78 11.09 11.19
C LEU A 240 -7.73 12.01 12.41
N ALA A 241 -8.45 11.69 13.48
CA ALA A 241 -8.41 12.44 14.73
C ALA A 241 -7.00 12.47 15.33
N TRP A 242 -6.30 11.32 15.32
CA TRP A 242 -4.90 11.23 15.76
C TRP A 242 -3.94 12.04 14.87
N SER A 243 -4.17 12.06 13.56
CA SER A 243 -3.33 12.82 12.63
C SER A 243 -3.39 14.32 12.89
N VAL A 244 -4.59 14.86 13.09
CA VAL A 244 -4.83 16.31 13.24
C VAL A 244 -4.65 16.79 14.68
N ALA A 245 -5.08 16.00 15.67
CA ALA A 245 -5.12 16.38 17.07
C ALA A 245 -4.54 15.28 17.98
N PRO A 246 -3.24 14.95 17.83
CA PRO A 246 -2.60 13.92 18.64
C PRO A 246 -2.67 14.29 20.13
N GLY A 247 -2.93 13.30 20.98
CA GLY A 247 -3.01 13.48 22.44
C GLY A 247 -4.29 14.13 22.97
N ARG A 248 -5.22 14.56 22.11
CA ARG A 248 -6.50 15.08 22.59
C ARG A 248 -7.44 13.95 23.03
N PRO A 249 -8.25 14.15 24.09
CA PRO A 249 -9.20 13.14 24.57
C PRO A 249 -10.12 12.58 23.48
N ILE A 250 -10.50 13.40 22.50
CA ILE A 250 -11.33 12.96 21.36
C ILE A 250 -10.62 11.90 20.51
N ALA A 251 -9.33 12.06 20.23
CA ALA A 251 -8.55 11.09 19.47
C ALA A 251 -8.39 9.79 20.27
N THR A 252 -8.15 9.91 21.58
CA THR A 252 -8.08 8.76 22.50
C THR A 252 -9.40 8.00 22.56
N GLY A 253 -10.53 8.69 22.65
CA GLY A 253 -11.87 8.09 22.65
C GLY A 253 -12.15 7.30 21.38
N PHE A 254 -11.90 7.88 20.20
CA PHE A 254 -12.03 7.14 18.94
C PHE A 254 -11.07 5.96 18.83
N ALA A 255 -9.82 6.09 19.31
CA ALA A 255 -8.87 5.00 19.31
C ALA A 255 -9.31 3.83 20.21
N ALA A 256 -9.88 4.10 21.39
CA ALA A 256 -10.41 3.08 22.28
C ALA A 256 -11.60 2.33 21.64
N ILE A 257 -12.52 3.06 21.00
CA ILE A 257 -13.64 2.46 20.25
C ILE A 257 -13.10 1.60 19.09
N ALA A 258 -12.13 2.12 18.33
CA ALA A 258 -11.49 1.37 17.26
C ALA A 258 -10.85 0.08 17.78
N ALA A 259 -10.12 0.12 18.91
CA ALA A 259 -9.50 -1.06 19.50
C ALA A 259 -10.54 -2.15 19.83
N ILE A 260 -11.66 -1.79 20.45
CA ILE A 260 -12.74 -2.74 20.78
C ILE A 260 -13.33 -3.35 19.50
N VAL A 261 -13.72 -2.49 18.54
CA VAL A 261 -14.35 -2.92 17.28
C VAL A 261 -13.40 -3.83 16.48
N HIS A 262 -12.11 -3.50 16.43
CA HIS A 262 -11.10 -4.31 15.73
C HIS A 262 -10.80 -5.61 16.46
N THR A 263 -10.88 -5.66 17.79
CA THR A 263 -10.76 -6.91 18.56
C THR A 263 -11.89 -7.88 18.21
N VAL A 264 -13.14 -7.38 18.18
CA VAL A 264 -14.31 -8.17 17.74
C VAL A 264 -14.15 -8.59 16.28
N ARG A 265 -13.63 -7.72 15.41
CA ARG A 265 -13.37 -8.03 14.01
C ARG A 265 -12.35 -9.16 13.86
N LEU A 266 -11.25 -9.13 14.60
CA LEU A 266 -10.23 -10.17 14.60
C LEU A 266 -10.79 -11.52 15.05
N ALA A 267 -11.64 -11.54 16.08
CA ALA A 267 -12.32 -12.76 16.52
C ALA A 267 -13.21 -13.37 15.41
N ARG A 268 -13.91 -12.53 14.63
CA ARG A 268 -14.74 -12.96 13.48
C ARG A 268 -13.92 -13.58 12.34
N TRP A 269 -12.62 -13.26 12.24
CA TRP A 269 -11.72 -13.85 11.24
C TRP A 269 -11.27 -15.26 11.58
N ARG A 270 -11.45 -15.69 12.85
CA ARG A 270 -11.16 -17.05 13.33
C ARG A 270 -9.73 -17.55 13.03
N GLY A 271 -8.75 -16.65 13.02
CA GLY A 271 -7.35 -17.02 12.76
C GLY A 271 -6.79 -18.06 13.74
N LEU A 272 -7.23 -18.06 14.99
CA LEU A 272 -6.81 -19.07 15.98
C LEU A 272 -7.30 -20.48 15.67
N ALA A 273 -8.34 -20.63 14.85
CA ALA A 273 -8.85 -21.95 14.46
C ALA A 273 -7.99 -22.64 13.39
N THR A 274 -6.93 -21.98 12.90
CA THR A 274 -5.98 -22.57 11.94
C THR A 274 -4.75 -23.21 12.59
N VAL A 275 -4.69 -23.22 13.93
CA VAL A 275 -3.64 -23.93 14.65
C VAL A 275 -3.92 -25.44 14.54
N PRO A 276 -2.94 -26.27 14.15
CA PRO A 276 -3.13 -27.71 14.13
C PRO A 276 -3.53 -28.22 15.52
N GLU A 277 -4.51 -29.11 15.58
CA GLU A 277 -4.73 -29.92 16.78
C GLU A 277 -3.43 -30.72 17.02
N ARG A 278 -2.87 -30.58 18.22
CA ARG A 278 -1.65 -31.29 18.62
C ARG A 278 -1.94 -32.76 18.90
#